data_AF-A0A9E3UMJ4-F1
#
_entry.id   AF-A0A9E3UMJ4-F1
#
_cell.length_a   1.000
_cell.length_b   1.000
_cell.length_c   1.000
_cell.angle_alpha   90.00
_cell.angle_beta   90.00
_cell.angle_gamma   90.00
#
_symmetry.space_group_name_H-M   'P 1'
#
loop_
_entity.id
_entity.type
_entity.pdbx_description
1 polymer ?
#
loop_
_entity_poly.entity_id
_entity_poly.type
_entity_poly.pdbx_seq_one_letter_code
_entity_poly.pdbx_strand_id
1 'polypeptide(L)'
;MSRIAFKIAASTMIVSLTMTSGTALSGQIRGRPASAPADREAARAHEQGARALRENRLEDAREALERAVAAAPRDAGYRLLLADIYLKAGRFDSARATYADVLELDPSNRRAGMSFALTQIALGRPAAAVAQLDHLGGIASDADRGLAYALAGHPERGLALLEPLARSQMATPRARQNLALAHALAGDWRRARAIAAQDISPADVEARMTQWAALARPDAGMTRIAGLLGVTPVASDPGQPVRLALSRLAPAPVQVAEAAPVVAPLVNPGAAPRQVIALAPAAPAYPQAPAPAASGDSDWGLPAEAPVRVAEAPSYYLPVPQPEPEAPSAREVRQALAVQTLNRPSPAVVPAAAVSLPPAPRFNRAAPRVAQVRAGDSRYVVQLGAFSNEANAERAWVETQGRHGLTPYAPLTVTIDHQGRTLHRVAVAGFASEADARRLCGSIQAQGGECFVRENAGDAAIRWAARYASETTRNA
;
A
#
# COMPACT_ATOMS: atom_id res chain seq x y z
N MET A 1 -21.89 -35.09 1.65
CA MET A 1 -20.49 -34.67 1.41
C MET A 1 -20.16 -33.58 2.42
N SER A 2 -19.40 -33.94 3.45
CA SER A 2 -19.12 -33.08 4.61
C SER A 2 -18.24 -31.89 4.22
N ARG A 3 -18.74 -30.67 4.47
CA ARG A 3 -17.95 -29.44 4.38
C ARG A 3 -16.94 -29.45 5.53
N ILE A 4 -15.72 -29.87 5.26
CA ILE A 4 -14.59 -29.73 6.18
C ILE A 4 -14.30 -28.23 6.28
N ALA A 5 -14.92 -27.59 7.27
CA ALA A 5 -14.58 -26.24 7.68
C ALA A 5 -13.20 -26.29 8.35
N PHE A 6 -12.15 -26.03 7.57
CA PHE A 6 -10.84 -25.72 8.11
C PHE A 6 -10.99 -24.47 8.98
N LYS A 7 -11.01 -24.66 10.31
CA LYS A 7 -10.80 -23.59 11.27
C LYS A 7 -9.36 -23.12 11.07
N ILE A 8 -9.18 -22.05 10.30
CA ILE A 8 -7.89 -21.42 10.08
C ILE A 8 -7.40 -20.93 11.44
N ALA A 9 -6.47 -21.67 12.05
CA ALA A 9 -5.67 -21.17 13.16
C ALA A 9 -5.07 -19.84 12.70
N ALA A 10 -5.50 -18.74 13.36
CA ALA A 10 -5.19 -17.35 13.02
C ALA A 10 -3.78 -17.23 12.44
N SER A 11 -3.72 -17.02 11.12
CA SER A 11 -2.45 -16.93 10.39
C SER A 11 -1.65 -15.78 10.98
N THR A 12 -0.49 -16.10 11.57
CA THR A 12 0.57 -15.14 11.91
C THR A 12 1.19 -14.49 10.66
N MET A 13 0.76 -14.92 9.48
CA MET A 13 1.10 -14.39 8.17
C MET A 13 0.12 -13.32 7.76
N ILE A 14 0.51 -12.07 7.97
CA ILE A 14 -0.23 -10.91 7.47
C ILE A 14 0.80 -10.08 6.73
N VAL A 15 0.68 -9.93 5.41
CA VAL A 15 1.19 -8.69 4.80
C VAL A 15 0.29 -7.62 5.38
N SER A 16 0.86 -6.69 6.16
CA SER A 16 0.07 -5.70 6.91
C SER A 16 -0.58 -4.69 5.96
N LEU A 17 -1.70 -5.10 5.35
CA LEU A 17 -2.64 -4.25 4.63
C LEU A 17 -3.80 -3.86 5.57
N THR A 18 -3.50 -3.58 6.83
CA THR A 18 -4.53 -3.22 7.83
C THR A 18 -5.38 -2.10 7.28
N MET A 19 -6.67 -2.38 7.10
CA MET A 19 -7.70 -1.43 6.65
C MET A 19 -8.01 -0.40 7.72
N THR A 20 -7.02 0.42 8.03
CA THR A 20 -7.26 1.71 8.66
C THR A 20 -8.04 2.54 7.66
N SER A 21 -9.28 2.87 8.03
CA SER A 21 -9.98 4.03 7.53
C SER A 21 -9.16 5.25 7.94
N GLY A 22 -8.14 5.56 7.14
CA GLY A 22 -7.37 6.77 7.30
C GLY A 22 -8.30 7.93 7.01
N THR A 23 -8.59 8.76 7.99
CA THR A 23 -8.99 10.14 7.72
C THR A 23 -7.83 10.75 6.93
N ALA A 24 -8.04 10.97 5.63
CA ALA A 24 -7.06 11.66 4.80
C ALA A 24 -6.74 13.01 5.46
N LEU A 25 -5.48 13.24 5.82
CA LEU A 25 -5.01 14.59 6.04
C LEU A 25 -5.04 15.28 4.67
N SER A 26 -6.01 16.17 4.48
CA SER A 26 -6.02 17.09 3.36
C SER A 26 -4.76 17.96 3.44
N GLY A 27 -3.84 17.76 2.50
CA GLY A 27 -2.77 18.71 2.24
C GLY A 27 -3.37 20.07 1.91
N GLN A 28 -2.93 21.11 2.61
CA GLN A 28 -3.39 22.48 2.42
C GLN A 28 -3.10 22.95 0.98
N ILE A 29 -4.14 23.00 0.15
CA ILE A 29 -4.18 23.91 -1.01
C ILE A 29 -4.93 25.16 -0.54
N ARG A 30 -4.20 26.28 -0.51
CA ARG A 30 -4.74 27.60 -0.19
C ARG A 30 -5.89 27.94 -1.14
N GLY A 31 -7.02 28.38 -0.55
CA GLY A 31 -8.08 29.12 -1.25
C GLY A 31 -9.19 28.27 -1.88
N ARG A 32 -9.98 27.54 -1.07
CA ARG A 32 -11.30 27.04 -1.48
C ARG A 32 -12.32 27.50 -0.43
N PRO A 33 -13.43 28.15 -0.81
CA PRO A 33 -14.41 28.63 0.17
C PRO A 33 -15.07 27.46 0.90
N ALA A 34 -15.62 27.71 2.09
CA ALA A 34 -16.24 26.73 2.96
C ALA A 34 -17.09 25.66 2.21
N SER A 35 -16.61 24.42 2.21
CA SER A 35 -17.17 23.16 1.65
C SER A 35 -18.23 23.32 0.53
N ALA A 36 -17.80 23.17 -0.72
CA ALA A 36 -18.72 23.03 -1.85
C ALA A 36 -19.71 21.86 -1.60
N PRO A 37 -20.94 21.88 -2.15
CA PRO A 37 -21.89 20.78 -2.00
C PRO A 37 -21.30 19.40 -2.31
N ALA A 38 -20.40 19.32 -3.29
CA ALA A 38 -19.64 18.11 -3.64
C ALA A 38 -18.73 17.61 -2.50
N ASP A 39 -18.06 18.51 -1.78
CA ASP A 39 -17.18 18.13 -0.66
C ASP A 39 -18.00 17.56 0.50
N ARG A 40 -19.20 18.11 0.74
CA ARG A 40 -20.15 17.61 1.74
C ARG A 40 -20.73 16.26 1.37
N GLU A 41 -21.11 16.06 0.10
CA GLU A 41 -21.58 14.75 -0.38
C GLU A 41 -20.46 13.71 -0.29
N ALA A 42 -19.24 14.06 -0.68
CA ALA A 42 -18.09 13.16 -0.61
C ALA A 42 -17.84 12.67 0.83
N ALA A 43 -17.84 13.59 1.81
CA ALA A 43 -17.68 13.25 3.22
C ALA A 43 -18.81 12.36 3.75
N ARG A 44 -20.07 12.68 3.44
CA ARG A 44 -21.24 11.88 3.84
C ARG A 44 -21.21 10.47 3.25
N ALA A 45 -20.91 10.36 1.96
CA ALA A 45 -20.81 9.10 1.25
C ALA A 45 -19.66 8.24 1.80
N HIS A 46 -18.51 8.86 2.12
CA HIS A 46 -17.40 8.19 2.76
C HIS A 46 -17.77 7.65 4.16
N GLU A 47 -18.43 8.45 5.00
CA GLU A 47 -18.86 8.00 6.33
C GLU A 47 -19.85 6.83 6.27
N GLN A 48 -20.80 6.88 5.32
CA GLN A 48 -21.74 5.80 5.05
C GLN A 48 -20.99 4.52 4.65
N GLY A 49 -20.03 4.63 3.73
CA GLY A 49 -19.22 3.51 3.28
C GLY A 49 -18.36 2.92 4.39
N ALA A 50 -17.72 3.77 5.20
CA ALA A 50 -16.94 3.33 6.35
C ALA A 50 -17.81 2.64 7.42
N ARG A 51 -19.07 3.07 7.61
CA ARG A 51 -20.03 2.40 8.49
C ARG A 51 -20.44 1.04 7.94
N ALA A 52 -20.83 0.97 6.68
CA ALA A 52 -21.19 -0.28 6.02
C ALA A 52 -20.03 -1.30 6.08
N LEU A 53 -18.79 -0.86 5.91
CA LEU A 53 -17.60 -1.70 6.08
C LEU A 53 -17.47 -2.27 7.49
N ARG A 54 -17.69 -1.47 8.54
CA ARG A 54 -17.67 -1.94 9.93
C ARG A 54 -18.75 -2.99 10.21
N GLU A 55 -19.86 -2.91 9.49
CA GLU A 55 -20.99 -3.84 9.55
C GLU A 55 -20.83 -5.02 8.58
N ASN A 56 -19.68 -5.14 7.90
CA ASN A 56 -19.39 -6.16 6.89
C ASN A 56 -20.36 -6.18 5.68
N ARG A 57 -21.04 -5.06 5.42
CA ARG A 57 -21.90 -4.86 4.24
C ARG A 57 -21.07 -4.35 3.08
N LEU A 58 -20.33 -5.26 2.42
CA LEU A 58 -19.33 -4.91 1.41
C LEU A 58 -19.91 -4.21 0.18
N GLU A 59 -21.10 -4.62 -0.27
CA GLU A 59 -21.77 -4.02 -1.43
C GLU A 59 -22.21 -2.58 -1.13
N ASP A 60 -22.87 -2.35 0.01
CA ASP A 60 -23.27 -1.01 0.46
C ASP A 60 -22.04 -0.11 0.68
N ALA A 61 -20.96 -0.67 1.21
CA ALA A 61 -19.70 0.05 1.40
C ALA A 61 -19.10 0.48 0.06
N ARG A 62 -19.10 -0.42 -0.93
CA ARG A 62 -18.65 -0.14 -2.30
C ARG A 62 -19.46 1.00 -2.90
N GLU A 63 -20.78 0.89 -2.94
CA GLU A 63 -21.64 1.89 -3.58
C GLU A 63 -21.48 3.29 -2.96
N ALA A 64 -21.41 3.35 -1.63
CA ALA A 64 -21.18 4.60 -0.93
C ALA A 64 -19.78 5.20 -1.21
N LEU A 65 -18.74 4.38 -1.25
CA LEU A 65 -17.38 4.87 -1.56
C LEU A 65 -17.20 5.23 -3.03
N GLU A 66 -17.88 4.57 -3.96
CA GLU A 66 -17.89 4.99 -5.36
C GLU A 66 -18.61 6.35 -5.54
N ARG A 67 -19.61 6.68 -4.71
CA ARG A 67 -20.17 8.03 -4.68
C ARG A 67 -19.19 9.05 -4.09
N ALA A 68 -18.49 8.68 -3.01
CA ALA A 68 -17.46 9.54 -2.42
C ALA A 68 -16.36 9.90 -3.41
N VAL A 69 -15.83 8.91 -4.14
CA VAL A 69 -14.80 9.11 -5.17
C VAL A 69 -15.33 9.89 -6.37
N ALA A 70 -16.61 9.71 -6.76
CA ALA A 70 -17.20 10.52 -7.82
C ALA A 70 -17.35 11.99 -7.43
N ALA A 71 -17.67 12.29 -6.17
CA ALA A 71 -17.82 13.65 -5.66
C ALA A 71 -16.47 14.33 -5.39
N ALA A 72 -15.44 13.57 -4.99
CA ALA A 72 -14.08 14.06 -4.76
C ALA A 72 -13.02 13.18 -5.47
N PRO A 73 -12.86 13.29 -6.81
CA PRO A 73 -12.05 12.37 -7.59
C PRO A 73 -10.54 12.48 -7.37
N ARG A 74 -10.06 13.52 -6.68
CA ARG A 74 -8.64 13.70 -6.36
C ARG A 74 -8.28 13.38 -4.91
N ASP A 75 -9.25 12.90 -4.12
CA ASP A 75 -8.98 12.46 -2.75
C ASP A 75 -8.37 11.04 -2.77
N ALA A 76 -7.07 10.96 -2.51
CA ALA A 76 -6.33 9.69 -2.48
C ALA A 76 -6.81 8.76 -1.34
N GLY A 77 -7.32 9.30 -0.23
CA GLY A 77 -7.81 8.52 0.89
C GLY A 77 -9.13 7.81 0.58
N TYR A 78 -10.07 8.51 -0.04
CA TYR A 78 -11.34 7.91 -0.49
C TYR A 78 -11.09 6.84 -1.55
N ARG A 79 -10.18 7.10 -2.51
CA ARG A 79 -9.78 6.10 -3.50
C ARG A 79 -9.07 4.90 -2.88
N LEU A 80 -8.22 5.11 -1.88
CA LEU A 80 -7.55 4.02 -1.16
C LEU A 80 -8.57 3.11 -0.48
N LEU A 81 -9.54 3.69 0.24
CA LEU A 81 -10.59 2.91 0.89
C LEU A 81 -11.52 2.21 -0.12
N LEU A 82 -11.77 2.80 -1.29
CA LEU A 82 -12.50 2.10 -2.36
C LEU A 82 -11.70 0.91 -2.93
N ALA A 83 -10.41 1.08 -3.20
CA ALA A 83 -9.53 0.02 -3.68
C ALA A 83 -9.48 -1.17 -2.70
N ASP A 84 -9.42 -0.85 -1.42
CA ASP A 84 -9.51 -1.77 -0.30
C ASP A 84 -10.84 -2.55 -0.30
N ILE A 85 -11.98 -1.88 -0.51
CA ILE A 85 -13.27 -2.56 -0.65
C ILE A 85 -13.28 -3.51 -1.84
N TYR A 86 -12.75 -3.09 -3.00
CA TYR A 86 -12.65 -3.97 -4.16
C TYR A 86 -11.81 -5.22 -3.85
N LEU A 87 -10.68 -5.06 -3.16
CA LEU A 87 -9.83 -6.19 -2.77
C LEU A 87 -10.58 -7.15 -1.81
N LYS A 88 -11.26 -6.62 -0.80
CA LYS A 88 -12.09 -7.40 0.15
C LYS A 88 -13.24 -8.12 -0.54
N ALA A 89 -13.83 -7.50 -1.55
CA ALA A 89 -14.89 -8.09 -2.37
C ALA A 89 -14.37 -9.11 -3.40
N GLY A 90 -13.05 -9.37 -3.46
CA GLY A 90 -12.44 -10.29 -4.42
C GLY A 90 -12.41 -9.76 -5.86
N ARG A 91 -12.63 -8.45 -6.05
CA ARG A 91 -12.59 -7.75 -7.33
C ARG A 91 -11.18 -7.22 -7.61
N PHE A 92 -10.30 -8.13 -8.03
CA PHE A 92 -8.87 -7.83 -8.19
C PHE A 92 -8.57 -6.84 -9.33
N ASP A 93 -9.28 -6.87 -10.46
CA ASP A 93 -9.06 -5.92 -11.55
C ASP A 93 -9.49 -4.50 -11.16
N SER A 94 -10.62 -4.37 -10.48
CA SER A 94 -11.10 -3.11 -9.90
C SER A 94 -10.14 -2.58 -8.84
N ALA A 95 -9.66 -3.46 -7.95
CA ALA A 95 -8.66 -3.10 -6.94
C ALA A 95 -7.38 -2.60 -7.61
N ARG A 96 -6.86 -3.32 -8.61
CA ARG A 96 -5.64 -2.95 -9.35
C ARG A 96 -5.78 -1.56 -9.96
N ALA A 97 -6.86 -1.32 -10.69
CA ALA A 97 -7.11 -0.04 -11.34
C ALA A 97 -7.22 1.10 -10.31
N THR A 98 -7.82 0.84 -9.15
CA THR A 98 -8.01 1.87 -8.11
C THR A 98 -6.75 2.16 -7.31
N TYR A 99 -5.96 1.14 -6.99
CA TYR A 99 -4.66 1.34 -6.35
C TYR A 99 -3.67 2.08 -7.27
N ALA A 100 -3.74 1.85 -8.59
CA ALA A 100 -2.97 2.64 -9.55
C ALA A 100 -3.33 4.14 -9.45
N ASP A 101 -4.62 4.47 -9.41
CA ASP A 101 -5.08 5.87 -9.26
C ASP A 101 -4.59 6.50 -7.94
N VAL A 102 -4.55 5.72 -6.86
CA VAL A 102 -4.02 6.20 -5.57
C VAL A 102 -2.54 6.53 -5.69
N LEU A 103 -1.76 5.69 -6.39
CA LEU A 103 -0.32 5.89 -6.59
C LEU A 103 -0.01 7.03 -7.58
N GLU A 104 -0.92 7.36 -8.49
CA GLU A 104 -0.83 8.59 -9.31
C GLU A 104 -1.00 9.85 -8.45
N LEU A 105 -1.87 9.81 -7.43
CA LEU A 105 -2.12 10.94 -6.52
C LEU A 105 -1.10 11.04 -5.38
N ASP A 106 -0.67 9.89 -4.86
CA ASP A 106 0.29 9.75 -3.77
C ASP A 106 1.25 8.58 -4.07
N PRO A 107 2.35 8.83 -4.82
CA PRO A 107 3.33 7.81 -5.15
C PRO A 107 4.04 7.20 -3.94
N SER A 108 4.05 7.91 -2.79
CA SER A 108 4.70 7.48 -1.55
C SER A 108 3.83 6.56 -0.70
N ASN A 109 2.59 6.29 -1.14
CA ASN A 109 1.62 5.52 -0.37
C ASN A 109 2.04 4.05 -0.26
N ARG A 110 2.82 3.74 0.78
CA ARG A 110 3.34 2.40 1.10
C ARG A 110 2.25 1.33 1.04
N ARG A 111 1.07 1.65 1.58
CA ARG A 111 -0.03 0.71 1.68
C ARG A 111 -0.66 0.43 0.33
N ALA A 112 -0.97 1.47 -0.45
CA ALA A 112 -1.45 1.32 -1.81
C ALA A 112 -0.45 0.55 -2.68
N GLY A 113 0.84 0.86 -2.56
CA GLY A 113 1.90 0.18 -3.30
C GLY A 113 2.00 -1.31 -2.98
N MET A 114 1.97 -1.69 -1.70
CA MET A 114 1.99 -3.11 -1.31
C MET A 114 0.73 -3.84 -1.77
N SER A 115 -0.46 -3.23 -1.60
CA SER A 115 -1.71 -3.83 -2.09
C SER A 115 -1.74 -3.95 -3.62
N PHE A 116 -1.20 -2.95 -4.34
CA PHE A 116 -1.09 -2.97 -5.79
C PHE A 116 -0.20 -4.13 -6.25
N ALA A 117 0.98 -4.30 -5.65
CA ALA A 117 1.88 -5.40 -5.96
C ALA A 117 1.20 -6.77 -5.71
N LEU A 118 0.55 -6.97 -4.57
CA LEU A 118 -0.17 -8.22 -4.27
C LEU A 118 -1.34 -8.47 -5.22
N THR A 119 -2.05 -7.43 -5.63
CA THR A 119 -3.13 -7.53 -6.61
C THR A 119 -2.59 -7.90 -7.99
N GLN A 120 -1.44 -7.35 -8.40
CA GLN A 120 -0.76 -7.72 -9.65
C GLN A 120 -0.31 -9.19 -9.63
N ILE A 121 0.19 -9.69 -8.49
CA ILE A 121 0.51 -11.12 -8.31
C ILE A 121 -0.76 -11.97 -8.49
N ALA A 122 -1.88 -11.57 -7.87
CA ALA A 122 -3.15 -12.29 -7.98
C ALA A 122 -3.65 -12.36 -9.44
N LEU A 123 -3.42 -11.31 -10.22
CA LEU A 123 -3.79 -11.20 -11.63
C LEU A 123 -2.78 -11.84 -12.60
N GLY A 124 -1.79 -12.58 -12.09
CA GLY A 124 -0.79 -13.25 -12.93
C GLY A 124 0.19 -12.29 -13.62
N ARG A 125 0.45 -11.13 -13.00
CA ARG A 125 1.37 -10.09 -13.52
C ARG A 125 2.61 -9.92 -12.64
N PRO A 126 3.43 -10.97 -12.46
CA PRO A 126 4.55 -10.96 -11.51
C PRO A 126 5.61 -9.92 -11.87
N ALA A 127 5.92 -9.71 -13.16
CA ALA A 127 6.92 -8.72 -13.58
C ALA A 127 6.52 -7.28 -13.17
N ALA A 128 5.25 -6.92 -13.33
CA ALA A 128 4.74 -5.62 -12.90
C ALA A 128 4.73 -5.49 -11.37
N ALA A 129 4.42 -6.57 -10.64
CA ALA A 129 4.49 -6.60 -9.19
C ALA A 129 5.93 -6.38 -8.69
N VAL A 130 6.92 -7.02 -9.32
CA VAL A 130 8.34 -6.89 -8.97
C VAL A 130 8.83 -5.46 -9.16
N ALA A 131 8.51 -4.83 -10.29
CA ALA A 131 8.85 -3.42 -10.51
C ALA A 131 8.25 -2.50 -9.42
N GLN A 132 7.00 -2.75 -9.02
CA GLN A 132 6.39 -2.02 -7.91
C GLN A 132 7.12 -2.25 -6.58
N LEU A 133 7.52 -3.50 -6.27
CA LEU A 133 8.23 -3.84 -5.03
C LEU A 133 9.65 -3.23 -4.98
N ASP A 134 10.26 -3.00 -6.15
CA ASP A 134 11.52 -2.28 -6.30
C ASP A 134 11.36 -0.81 -5.91
N HIS A 135 10.33 -0.14 -6.42
CA HIS A 135 10.00 1.24 -6.03
C HIS A 135 9.67 1.39 -4.54
N LEU A 136 9.19 0.33 -3.90
CA LEU A 136 8.88 0.33 -2.47
C LEU A 136 10.12 0.13 -1.57
N GLY A 137 11.33 0.00 -2.13
CA GLY A 137 12.58 -0.01 -1.37
C GLY A 137 12.74 1.22 -0.49
N GLY A 138 13.04 1.02 0.80
CA GLY A 138 13.15 2.11 1.77
C GLY A 138 11.82 2.74 2.21
N ILE A 139 10.71 2.45 1.52
CA ILE A 139 9.36 2.91 1.88
C ILE A 139 8.61 1.81 2.64
N ALA A 140 8.55 0.60 2.09
CA ALA A 140 7.90 -0.56 2.72
C ALA A 140 8.88 -1.37 3.56
N SER A 141 8.35 -2.10 4.55
CA SER A 141 9.17 -2.96 5.39
C SER A 141 9.78 -4.09 4.57
N ASP A 142 11.04 -4.43 4.83
CA ASP A 142 11.70 -5.54 4.14
C ASP A 142 11.04 -6.89 4.46
N ALA A 143 10.38 -7.01 5.61
CA ALA A 143 9.58 -8.18 5.95
C ALA A 143 8.37 -8.37 5.02
N ASP A 144 7.66 -7.29 4.69
CA ASP A 144 6.50 -7.33 3.80
C ASP A 144 6.92 -7.46 2.34
N ARG A 145 7.95 -6.71 1.92
CA ARG A 145 8.52 -6.78 0.56
C ARG A 145 9.13 -8.14 0.27
N GLY A 146 9.88 -8.70 1.22
CA GLY A 146 10.52 -10.01 1.08
C GLY A 146 9.50 -11.12 0.86
N LEU A 147 8.41 -11.12 1.64
CA LEU A 147 7.31 -12.07 1.42
C LEU A 147 6.64 -11.84 0.06
N ALA A 148 6.38 -10.58 -0.32
CA ALA A 148 5.76 -10.27 -1.61
C ALA A 148 6.62 -10.70 -2.81
N TYR A 149 7.95 -10.57 -2.75
CA TYR A 149 8.85 -11.11 -3.78
C TYR A 149 8.74 -12.62 -3.92
N ALA A 150 8.72 -13.36 -2.80
CA ALA A 150 8.54 -14.80 -2.83
C ALA A 150 7.18 -15.19 -3.44
N LEU A 151 6.11 -14.48 -3.10
CA LEU A 151 4.78 -14.70 -3.68
C LEU A 151 4.72 -14.37 -5.18
N ALA A 152 5.53 -13.42 -5.65
CA ALA A 152 5.66 -13.06 -7.06
C ALA A 152 6.50 -14.04 -7.89
N GLY A 153 7.00 -15.13 -7.29
CA GLY A 153 7.84 -16.11 -7.98
C GLY A 153 9.34 -15.78 -7.96
N HIS A 154 9.76 -14.84 -7.09
CA HIS A 154 11.15 -14.46 -6.87
C HIS A 154 11.59 -14.76 -5.43
N PRO A 155 11.54 -16.04 -5.00
CA PRO A 155 11.86 -16.40 -3.63
C PRO A 155 13.32 -16.07 -3.25
N GLU A 156 14.26 -16.07 -4.19
CA GLU A 156 15.65 -15.66 -3.97
C GLU A 156 15.75 -14.21 -3.45
N ARG A 157 14.99 -13.30 -4.04
CA ARG A 157 14.92 -11.89 -3.60
C ARG A 157 14.23 -11.78 -2.24
N GLY A 158 13.19 -12.60 -2.04
CA GLY A 158 12.48 -12.67 -0.77
C GLY A 158 13.37 -13.14 0.39
N LEU A 159 14.12 -14.22 0.18
CA LEU A 159 15.06 -14.79 1.15
C LEU A 159 16.17 -13.79 1.51
N ALA A 160 16.72 -13.06 0.53
CA ALA A 160 17.74 -12.04 0.76
C ALA A 160 17.27 -10.93 1.73
N LEU A 161 15.99 -10.56 1.70
CA LEU A 161 15.41 -9.58 2.62
C LEU A 161 15.01 -10.20 3.96
N LEU A 162 14.52 -11.44 3.96
CA LEU A 162 13.94 -12.07 5.16
C LEU A 162 14.99 -12.73 6.07
N GLU A 163 16.09 -13.25 5.52
CA GLU A 163 17.13 -13.93 6.31
C GLU A 163 17.78 -13.05 7.38
N PRO A 164 18.22 -11.80 7.09
CA PRO A 164 18.80 -10.93 8.11
C PRO A 164 17.80 -10.61 9.23
N LEU A 165 16.53 -10.41 8.88
CA LEU A 165 15.47 -10.09 9.83
C LEU A 165 15.19 -11.25 10.79
N ALA A 166 15.16 -12.48 10.27
CA ALA A 166 14.91 -13.69 11.05
C ALA A 166 16.09 -14.09 11.95
N ARG A 167 17.33 -13.69 11.59
CA ARG A 167 18.54 -13.94 12.40
C ARG A 167 18.85 -12.82 13.39
N SER A 168 18.20 -11.66 13.27
CA SER A 168 18.45 -10.51 14.15
C SER A 168 18.04 -10.81 15.60
N GLN A 169 18.65 -10.12 16.56
CA GLN A 169 18.26 -10.21 17.98
C GLN A 169 16.80 -9.79 18.23
N MET A 170 16.22 -9.01 17.31
CA MET A 170 14.83 -8.55 17.35
C MET A 170 13.92 -9.40 16.45
N ALA A 171 14.34 -10.62 16.07
CA ALA A 171 13.58 -11.50 15.18
C ALA A 171 12.21 -11.83 15.77
N THR A 172 11.16 -11.37 15.07
CA THR A 172 9.77 -11.66 15.42
C THR A 172 9.35 -13.02 14.88
N PRO A 173 8.38 -13.70 15.54
CA PRO A 173 7.76 -14.90 14.97
C PRO A 173 7.26 -14.67 13.54
N ARG A 174 6.68 -13.52 13.25
CA ARG A 174 6.25 -13.16 11.89
C ARG A 174 7.38 -13.16 10.88
N ALA A 175 8.55 -12.60 11.21
CA ALA A 175 9.69 -12.59 10.29
C ALA A 175 10.20 -14.02 10.00
N ARG A 176 10.26 -14.88 11.02
CA ARG A 176 10.61 -16.30 10.87
C ARG A 176 9.57 -17.07 10.05
N GLN A 177 8.29 -16.85 10.31
CA GLN A 177 7.20 -17.47 9.54
C GLN A 177 7.22 -17.01 8.07
N ASN A 178 7.44 -15.72 7.81
CA ASN A 178 7.60 -15.20 6.44
C ASN A 178 8.80 -15.84 5.74
N LEU A 179 9.94 -15.98 6.43
CA LEU A 179 11.12 -16.67 5.89
C LEU A 179 10.83 -18.14 5.58
N ALA A 180 10.12 -18.82 6.48
CA ALA A 180 9.73 -20.21 6.30
C ALA A 180 8.82 -20.41 5.07
N LEU A 181 7.84 -19.52 4.85
CA LEU A 181 7.02 -19.54 3.64
C LEU A 181 7.84 -19.22 2.38
N ALA A 182 8.78 -18.27 2.44
CA ALA A 182 9.67 -18.00 1.31
C ALA A 182 10.50 -19.24 0.92
N HIS A 183 11.00 -20.00 1.90
CA HIS A 183 11.64 -21.30 1.63
C HIS A 183 10.69 -22.32 1.03
N ALA A 184 9.44 -22.40 1.50
CA ALA A 184 8.45 -23.30 0.93
C ALA A 184 8.14 -22.95 -0.54
N LEU A 185 8.03 -21.67 -0.86
CA LEU A 185 7.85 -21.18 -2.24
C LEU A 185 9.10 -21.41 -3.11
N ALA A 186 10.30 -21.46 -2.52
CA ALA A 186 11.53 -21.89 -3.18
C ALA A 186 11.65 -23.42 -3.35
N GLY A 187 10.73 -24.21 -2.78
CA GLY A 187 10.81 -25.67 -2.75
C GLY A 187 11.74 -26.25 -1.67
N ASP A 188 12.32 -25.42 -0.80
CA ASP A 188 13.15 -25.86 0.33
C ASP A 188 12.29 -26.21 1.55
N TRP A 189 11.47 -27.24 1.40
CA TRP A 189 10.50 -27.70 2.42
C TRP A 189 11.16 -28.09 3.75
N ARG A 190 12.41 -28.56 3.69
CA ARG A 190 13.17 -28.95 4.88
C ARG A 190 13.50 -27.72 5.73
N ARG A 191 14.01 -26.64 5.12
CA ARG A 191 14.26 -25.39 5.86
C ARG A 191 12.96 -24.71 6.28
N ALA A 192 11.95 -24.70 5.40
CA ALA A 192 10.62 -24.17 5.72
C ALA A 192 10.07 -24.78 7.01
N ARG A 193 10.04 -26.11 7.12
CA ARG A 193 9.58 -26.82 8.31
C ARG A 193 10.42 -26.48 9.55
N ALA A 194 11.75 -26.51 9.42
CA ALA A 194 12.66 -26.26 10.55
C ALA A 194 12.52 -24.84 11.13
N ILE A 195 12.30 -23.83 10.28
CA ILE A 195 12.10 -22.45 10.72
C ILE A 195 10.68 -22.28 11.29
N ALA A 196 9.66 -22.85 10.63
CA ALA A 196 8.29 -22.76 11.09
C ALA A 196 8.12 -23.34 12.51
N ALA A 197 8.75 -24.49 12.79
CA ALA A 197 8.69 -25.19 14.06
C ALA A 197 9.25 -24.41 15.26
N GLN A 198 9.92 -23.28 15.04
CA GLN A 198 10.44 -22.43 16.12
C GLN A 198 9.33 -21.66 16.84
N ASP A 199 8.19 -21.41 16.18
CA ASP A 199 7.13 -20.54 16.72
C ASP A 199 5.78 -21.24 16.94
N ILE A 200 5.66 -22.52 16.55
CA ILE A 200 4.39 -23.26 16.60
C ILE A 200 4.63 -24.72 16.99
N SER A 201 3.57 -25.39 17.49
CA SER A 201 3.65 -26.78 17.91
C SER A 201 3.93 -27.73 16.73
N PRO A 202 4.53 -28.91 16.95
CA PRO A 202 4.78 -29.88 15.88
C PRO A 202 3.51 -30.28 15.09
N ALA A 203 2.35 -30.35 15.74
CA ALA A 203 1.08 -30.64 15.07
C ALA A 203 0.64 -29.49 14.14
N ASP A 204 0.82 -28.24 14.58
CA ASP A 204 0.50 -27.05 13.78
C ASP A 204 1.46 -26.89 12.61
N VAL A 205 2.72 -27.34 12.74
CA VAL A 205 3.71 -27.31 11.65
C VAL A 205 3.25 -28.13 10.47
N GLU A 206 2.76 -29.35 10.67
CA GLU A 206 2.30 -30.19 9.56
C GLU A 206 1.07 -29.62 8.86
N ALA A 207 0.12 -29.08 9.63
CA ALA A 207 -1.03 -28.35 9.08
C ALA A 207 -0.56 -27.12 8.27
N ARG A 208 0.44 -26.39 8.77
CA ARG A 208 1.02 -25.22 8.09
C ARG A 208 1.75 -25.61 6.80
N MET A 209 2.54 -26.69 6.80
CA MET A 209 3.22 -27.19 5.60
C MET A 209 2.21 -27.58 4.51
N THR A 210 1.11 -28.21 4.90
CA THR A 210 0.02 -28.57 3.97
C THR A 210 -0.60 -27.32 3.33
N GLN A 211 -0.85 -26.28 4.14
CA GLN A 211 -1.35 -25.00 3.62
C GLN A 211 -0.35 -24.35 2.65
N TRP A 212 0.94 -24.31 2.98
CA TRP A 212 1.95 -23.73 2.10
C TRP A 212 2.19 -24.55 0.83
N ALA A 213 2.04 -25.87 0.87
CA ALA A 213 2.04 -26.71 -0.32
C ALA A 213 0.93 -26.34 -1.30
N ALA A 214 -0.28 -26.03 -0.82
CA ALA A 214 -1.36 -25.54 -1.67
C ALA A 214 -1.04 -24.17 -2.28
N LEU A 215 -0.40 -23.28 -1.51
CA LEU A 215 0.03 -21.95 -1.98
C LEU A 215 1.17 -22.04 -3.01
N ALA A 216 2.12 -22.95 -2.85
CA ALA A 216 3.30 -23.09 -3.70
C ALA A 216 3.01 -23.65 -5.10
N ARG A 217 1.78 -24.09 -5.37
CA ARG A 217 1.40 -24.57 -6.69
C ARG A 217 1.55 -23.46 -7.76
N PRO A 218 2.08 -23.76 -8.96
CA PRO A 218 2.27 -22.76 -10.02
C PRO A 218 0.96 -22.10 -10.51
N ASP A 219 -0.12 -22.87 -10.57
CA ASP A 219 -1.45 -22.45 -11.03
C ASP A 219 -2.26 -21.68 -9.98
N ALA A 220 -1.75 -21.56 -8.75
CA ALA A 220 -2.48 -20.98 -7.64
C ALA A 220 -2.41 -19.45 -7.57
N GLY A 221 -1.92 -18.70 -8.57
CA GLY A 221 -1.64 -17.25 -8.44
C GLY A 221 -2.73 -16.42 -7.73
N MET A 222 -3.94 -16.37 -8.30
CA MET A 222 -5.09 -15.67 -7.70
C MET A 222 -5.52 -16.32 -6.38
N THR A 223 -5.66 -17.64 -6.36
CA THR A 223 -6.12 -18.42 -5.19
C THR A 223 -5.17 -18.31 -4.00
N ARG A 224 -3.87 -18.17 -4.24
CA ARG A 224 -2.79 -18.01 -3.27
C ARG A 224 -2.96 -16.69 -2.54
N ILE A 225 -3.07 -15.59 -3.29
CA ILE A 225 -3.29 -14.27 -2.71
C ILE A 225 -4.66 -14.20 -2.02
N ALA A 226 -5.71 -14.75 -2.65
CA ALA A 226 -7.04 -14.79 -2.07
C ALA A 226 -7.08 -15.55 -0.74
N GLY A 227 -6.45 -16.73 -0.67
CA GLY A 227 -6.33 -17.53 0.55
C GLY A 227 -5.52 -16.85 1.66
N LEU A 228 -4.45 -16.14 1.31
CA LEU A 228 -3.66 -15.36 2.26
C LEU A 228 -4.44 -14.15 2.81
N LEU A 229 -5.26 -13.52 1.98
CA LEU A 229 -6.09 -12.38 2.37
C LEU A 229 -7.43 -12.76 2.98
N GLY A 230 -7.83 -14.04 2.91
CA GLY A 230 -9.14 -14.52 3.34
C GLY A 230 -10.30 -13.99 2.51
N VAL A 231 -10.09 -13.73 1.22
CA VAL A 231 -11.11 -13.21 0.28
C VAL A 231 -11.53 -14.28 -0.71
N THR A 232 -12.75 -14.19 -1.22
CA THR A 232 -13.23 -15.09 -2.28
C THR A 232 -13.21 -14.33 -3.60
N PRO A 233 -12.44 -14.77 -4.61
CA PRO A 233 -12.40 -14.09 -5.91
C PRO A 233 -13.77 -14.09 -6.60
N VAL A 234 -14.11 -12.99 -7.27
CA VAL A 234 -15.30 -12.94 -8.13
C VAL A 234 -14.97 -13.58 -9.48
N ALA A 235 -15.90 -14.37 -10.03
CA ALA A 235 -15.69 -15.07 -11.30
C ALA A 235 -15.51 -14.12 -12.50
N SER A 236 -16.14 -12.95 -12.47
CA SER A 236 -16.02 -11.91 -13.49
C SER A 236 -15.96 -10.55 -12.82
N ASP A 237 -14.81 -9.88 -12.91
CA ASP A 237 -14.63 -8.51 -12.45
C ASP A 237 -14.60 -7.56 -13.67
N PRO A 238 -15.64 -6.76 -13.93
CA PRO A 238 -15.67 -5.85 -15.08
C PRO A 238 -14.72 -4.64 -14.93
N GLY A 239 -14.03 -4.51 -13.79
CA GLY A 239 -13.20 -3.35 -13.45
C GLY A 239 -14.02 -2.19 -12.86
N GLN A 240 -13.39 -1.01 -12.81
CA GLN A 240 -14.05 0.18 -12.26
C GLN A 240 -15.26 0.60 -13.10
N PRO A 241 -16.33 1.14 -12.48
CA PRO A 241 -17.39 1.81 -13.20
C PRO A 241 -16.85 2.89 -14.14
N VAL A 242 -17.40 2.98 -15.37
CA VAL A 242 -16.96 3.93 -16.42
C VAL A 242 -16.89 5.37 -15.90
N ARG A 243 -17.87 5.78 -15.09
CA ARG A 243 -17.88 7.12 -14.47
C ARG A 243 -16.63 7.43 -13.63
N LEU A 244 -16.08 6.44 -12.93
CA LEU A 244 -14.88 6.58 -12.11
C LEU A 244 -13.60 6.52 -12.94
N ALA A 245 -13.61 5.74 -14.03
CA ALA A 245 -12.51 5.67 -14.97
C ALA A 245 -12.33 6.99 -15.74
N LEU A 246 -13.43 7.62 -16.17
CA LEU A 246 -13.40 8.91 -16.88
C LEU A 246 -13.07 10.10 -15.96
N SER A 247 -13.46 10.05 -14.68
CA SER A 247 -13.20 11.15 -13.74
C SER A 247 -11.72 11.30 -13.36
N ARG A 248 -10.87 10.30 -13.67
CA ARG A 248 -9.40 10.38 -13.54
C ARG A 248 -8.80 11.49 -14.41
N LEU A 249 -9.42 11.77 -15.55
CA LEU A 249 -8.94 12.73 -16.54
C LEU A 249 -9.43 14.15 -16.30
N ALA A 250 -10.23 14.40 -15.26
CA ALA A 250 -10.67 15.76 -14.96
C ALA A 250 -9.45 16.58 -14.50
N PRO A 251 -9.00 17.58 -15.30
CA PRO A 251 -7.91 18.44 -14.86
C PRO A 251 -8.34 19.11 -13.55
N ALA A 252 -7.38 19.35 -12.65
CA ALA A 252 -7.62 20.29 -11.56
C ALA A 252 -8.22 21.55 -12.16
N PRO A 253 -9.25 22.18 -11.55
CA PRO A 253 -9.80 23.42 -12.08
C PRO A 253 -8.64 24.39 -12.22
N VAL A 254 -8.20 24.59 -13.46
CA VAL A 254 -7.27 25.66 -13.78
C VAL A 254 -8.06 26.89 -13.38
N GLN A 255 -7.62 27.57 -12.33
CA GLN A 255 -8.07 28.93 -12.12
C GLN A 255 -7.59 29.67 -13.36
N VAL A 256 -8.47 29.78 -14.35
CA VAL A 256 -8.35 30.80 -15.38
C VAL A 256 -8.30 32.08 -14.58
N ALA A 257 -7.08 32.60 -14.42
CA ALA A 257 -6.92 33.96 -13.95
C ALA A 257 -7.84 34.80 -14.83
N GLU A 258 -8.76 35.53 -14.20
CA GLU A 258 -9.52 36.57 -14.88
C GLU A 258 -8.51 37.33 -15.74
N ALA A 259 -8.75 37.35 -17.05
CA ALA A 259 -7.87 38.04 -17.96
C ALA A 259 -7.76 39.48 -17.44
N ALA A 260 -6.56 39.85 -16.99
CA ALA A 260 -6.28 41.23 -16.66
C ALA A 260 -6.73 42.07 -17.87
N PRO A 261 -7.45 43.18 -17.65
CA PRO A 261 -7.93 44.00 -18.76
C PRO A 261 -6.75 44.28 -19.67
N VAL A 262 -6.89 43.92 -20.94
CA VAL A 262 -5.88 44.19 -21.96
C VAL A 262 -5.73 45.70 -22.01
N VAL A 263 -4.69 46.21 -21.35
CA VAL A 263 -4.23 47.57 -21.59
C VAL A 263 -3.69 47.53 -23.01
N ALA A 264 -4.45 48.12 -23.93
CA ALA A 264 -4.00 48.30 -25.31
C ALA A 264 -2.60 48.92 -25.28
N PRO A 265 -1.59 48.29 -25.91
CA PRO A 265 -0.27 48.88 -25.94
C PRO A 265 -0.37 50.21 -26.71
N LEU A 266 0.17 51.27 -26.10
CA LEU A 266 0.39 52.53 -26.80
C LEU A 266 1.21 52.22 -28.06
N VAL A 267 0.55 52.39 -29.21
CA VAL A 267 1.18 52.28 -30.53
C VAL A 267 2.27 53.34 -30.58
N ASN A 268 3.52 52.90 -30.68
CA ASN A 268 4.65 53.78 -30.92
C ASN A 268 4.80 53.94 -32.45
N PRO A 269 4.50 55.11 -33.04
CA PRO A 269 4.58 55.31 -34.48
C PRO A 269 6.06 55.51 -34.87
N GLY A 270 6.80 54.42 -35.02
CA GLY A 270 8.21 54.49 -35.40
C GLY A 270 8.96 53.19 -35.63
N ALA A 271 8.35 52.03 -35.40
CA ALA A 271 9.01 50.74 -35.64
C ALA A 271 8.64 50.19 -37.02
N ALA A 272 9.63 50.13 -37.92
CA ALA A 272 9.52 49.50 -39.24
C ALA A 272 9.11 48.01 -39.13
N PRO A 273 8.27 47.49 -40.06
CA PRO A 273 7.73 46.15 -39.94
C PRO A 273 8.81 45.08 -40.13
N ARG A 274 9.03 44.26 -39.10
CA ARG A 274 9.71 42.96 -39.23
C ARG A 274 8.75 41.97 -39.89
N GLN A 275 9.20 41.33 -40.97
CA GLN A 275 8.44 40.31 -41.69
C GLN A 275 8.05 39.16 -40.75
N VAL A 276 6.75 38.91 -40.65
CA VAL A 276 6.18 37.75 -39.99
C VAL A 276 6.14 36.63 -41.03
N ILE A 277 6.82 35.52 -40.77
CA ILE A 277 6.70 34.30 -41.58
C ILE A 277 5.27 33.81 -41.43
N ALA A 278 4.50 33.83 -42.53
CA ALA A 278 3.17 33.25 -42.57
C ALA A 278 3.28 31.72 -42.46
N LEU A 279 2.75 31.16 -41.38
CA LEU A 279 2.46 29.73 -41.30
C LEU A 279 1.34 29.43 -42.30
N ALA A 280 1.61 28.48 -43.21
CA ALA A 280 0.68 28.02 -44.22
C ALA A 280 -0.62 27.50 -43.59
N PRO A 281 -1.80 27.76 -44.19
CA PRO A 281 -3.06 27.23 -43.70
C PRO A 281 -3.10 25.70 -43.82
N ALA A 282 -3.66 25.05 -42.80
CA ALA A 282 -3.89 23.62 -42.72
C ALA A 282 -4.75 23.12 -43.90
N ALA A 283 -4.39 21.94 -44.41
CA ALA A 283 -5.10 21.24 -45.47
C ALA A 283 -6.57 20.93 -45.08
N PRO A 284 -7.52 20.94 -46.03
CA PRO A 284 -8.92 20.69 -45.74
C PRO A 284 -9.17 19.23 -45.32
N ALA A 285 -10.08 19.07 -44.36
CA ALA A 285 -10.59 17.80 -43.87
C ALA A 285 -11.30 17.01 -44.99
N TYR A 286 -11.05 15.71 -45.04
CA TYR A 286 -11.77 14.76 -45.90
C TYR A 286 -13.26 14.73 -45.53
N PRO A 287 -14.19 14.66 -46.51
CA PRO A 287 -15.61 14.55 -46.23
C PRO A 287 -15.93 13.19 -45.61
N GLN A 288 -16.66 13.22 -44.49
CA GLN A 288 -17.23 12.03 -43.85
C GLN A 288 -18.33 11.46 -44.73
N ALA A 289 -18.23 10.17 -45.05
CA ALA A 289 -19.31 9.42 -45.72
C ALA A 289 -20.51 9.26 -44.77
N PRO A 290 -21.76 9.43 -45.24
CA PRO A 290 -22.94 9.29 -44.40
C PRO A 290 -23.21 7.83 -44.04
N ALA A 291 -23.58 7.59 -42.79
CA ALA A 291 -24.06 6.30 -42.29
C ALA A 291 -25.41 5.93 -42.96
N PRO A 292 -25.64 4.67 -43.35
CA PRO A 292 -26.93 4.26 -43.89
C PRO A 292 -27.96 4.11 -42.77
N ALA A 293 -29.14 4.71 -42.99
CA ALA A 293 -30.33 4.50 -42.19
C ALA A 293 -30.85 3.06 -42.38
N ALA A 294 -31.12 2.37 -41.28
CA ALA A 294 -31.79 1.07 -41.28
C ALA A 294 -33.31 1.28 -41.11
N SER A 295 -34.03 1.15 -42.21
CA SER A 295 -35.42 0.69 -42.28
C SER A 295 -35.37 -0.55 -43.18
N GLY A 296 -35.76 -1.73 -42.74
CA GLY A 296 -37.15 -2.08 -42.52
C GLY A 296 -37.60 -2.92 -43.72
N ASP A 297 -37.89 -4.18 -43.43
CA ASP A 297 -38.60 -5.16 -44.25
C ASP A 297 -37.84 -6.05 -45.26
N SER A 298 -37.99 -7.33 -44.93
CA SER A 298 -37.86 -8.58 -45.68
C SER A 298 -38.16 -8.51 -47.17
N ASP A 299 -37.38 -9.27 -47.97
CA ASP A 299 -37.87 -10.42 -48.76
C ASP A 299 -36.72 -10.88 -49.69
N TRP A 300 -36.05 -12.00 -49.37
CA TRP A 300 -35.03 -12.57 -50.26
C TRP A 300 -35.65 -13.69 -51.11
N GLY A 301 -36.29 -13.27 -52.20
CA GLY A 301 -36.53 -14.09 -53.38
C GLY A 301 -35.31 -14.03 -54.32
N LEU A 302 -34.70 -15.18 -54.60
CA LEU A 302 -33.69 -15.33 -55.68
C LEU A 302 -34.39 -15.13 -57.04
N PRO A 303 -33.72 -14.50 -58.05
CA PRO A 303 -33.02 -15.35 -59.01
C PRO A 303 -31.80 -14.74 -59.76
N ALA A 304 -31.08 -15.66 -60.41
CA ALA A 304 -30.37 -15.58 -61.69
C ALA A 304 -29.01 -14.84 -61.80
N GLU A 305 -27.97 -15.68 -61.82
CA GLU A 305 -26.77 -15.68 -62.67
C GLU A 305 -26.35 -14.36 -63.38
N ALA A 306 -25.23 -13.80 -62.91
CA ALA A 306 -24.38 -12.91 -63.68
C ALA A 306 -22.91 -13.39 -63.57
N PRO A 307 -22.11 -13.30 -64.64
CA PRO A 307 -20.87 -14.07 -64.78
C PRO A 307 -19.76 -13.57 -63.87
N VAL A 308 -19.12 -14.53 -63.18
CA VAL A 308 -17.88 -14.34 -62.40
C VAL A 308 -16.79 -13.83 -63.34
N ARG A 309 -16.40 -12.57 -63.19
CA ARG A 309 -15.08 -12.11 -63.63
C ARG A 309 -14.07 -12.58 -62.60
N VAL A 310 -13.23 -13.53 -62.99
CA VAL A 310 -12.03 -13.92 -62.24
C VAL A 310 -11.09 -12.71 -62.25
N ALA A 311 -11.07 -11.95 -61.16
CA ALA A 311 -9.97 -11.05 -60.87
C ALA A 311 -8.86 -11.89 -60.23
N GLU A 312 -7.67 -11.85 -60.85
CA GLU A 312 -6.46 -12.51 -60.37
C GLU A 312 -6.24 -12.22 -58.87
N ALA A 313 -6.09 -13.29 -58.09
CA ALA A 313 -5.69 -13.19 -56.69
C ALA A 313 -4.29 -12.56 -56.62
N PRO A 314 -4.05 -11.52 -55.80
CA PRO A 314 -2.70 -11.07 -55.55
C PRO A 314 -1.95 -12.21 -54.85
N SER A 315 -0.90 -12.69 -55.51
CA SER A 315 0.05 -13.65 -54.96
C SER A 315 0.68 -13.05 -53.69
N TYR A 316 0.31 -13.57 -52.53
CA TYR A 316 1.05 -13.30 -51.30
C TYR A 316 2.42 -13.98 -51.40
N TYR A 317 3.45 -13.18 -51.62
CA TYR A 317 4.83 -13.60 -51.35
C TYR A 317 4.96 -13.77 -49.83
N LEU A 318 5.07 -15.02 -49.36
CA LEU A 318 5.52 -15.30 -48.01
C LEU A 318 7.01 -14.93 -47.93
N PRO A 319 7.43 -14.07 -46.98
CA PRO A 319 8.85 -13.80 -46.76
C PRO A 319 9.55 -15.10 -46.33
N VAL A 320 10.63 -15.45 -47.01
CA VAL A 320 11.54 -16.52 -46.58
C VAL A 320 12.05 -16.19 -45.18
N PRO A 321 12.03 -17.14 -44.21
CA PRO A 321 12.56 -16.88 -42.87
C PRO A 321 14.03 -16.55 -42.99
N GLN A 322 14.44 -15.37 -42.52
CA GLN A 322 15.86 -15.09 -42.35
C GLN A 322 16.38 -15.93 -41.17
N PRO A 323 17.58 -16.53 -41.27
CA PRO A 323 18.16 -17.26 -40.16
C PRO A 323 18.34 -16.33 -38.96
N GLU A 324 17.85 -16.75 -37.79
CA GLU A 324 18.09 -16.07 -36.52
C GLU A 324 19.60 -15.90 -36.31
N PRO A 325 20.06 -14.73 -35.85
CA PRO A 325 21.46 -14.55 -35.49
C PRO A 325 21.81 -15.51 -34.34
N GLU A 326 22.76 -16.41 -34.58
CA GLU A 326 23.25 -17.35 -33.56
C GLU A 326 23.68 -16.59 -32.29
N ALA A 327 23.21 -17.08 -31.15
CA ALA A 327 23.62 -16.55 -29.85
C ALA A 327 25.15 -16.68 -29.69
N PRO A 328 25.85 -15.64 -29.20
CA PRO A 328 27.29 -15.67 -29.06
C PRO A 328 27.70 -16.81 -28.14
N SER A 329 28.75 -17.53 -28.53
CA SER A 329 29.27 -18.67 -27.79
C SER A 329 29.78 -18.24 -26.41
N ALA A 330 29.75 -19.14 -25.43
CA ALA A 330 30.27 -18.88 -24.07
C ALA A 330 31.77 -18.49 -24.04
N ARG A 331 32.48 -18.63 -25.16
CA ARG A 331 33.86 -18.16 -25.33
C ARG A 331 33.91 -16.67 -25.69
N GLU A 332 33.03 -16.20 -26.56
CA GLU A 332 32.93 -14.80 -26.98
C GLU A 332 32.44 -13.91 -25.84
N VAL A 333 31.48 -14.39 -25.05
CA VAL A 333 31.00 -13.69 -23.84
C VAL A 333 32.12 -13.52 -22.81
N ARG A 334 32.99 -14.53 -22.64
CA ARG A 334 34.14 -14.46 -21.72
C ARG A 334 35.22 -13.49 -22.20
N GLN A 335 35.47 -13.42 -23.51
CA GLN A 335 36.44 -12.48 -24.09
C GLN A 335 35.94 -11.04 -24.00
N ALA A 336 34.64 -10.79 -24.22
CA ALA A 336 34.05 -9.46 -24.06
C ALA A 336 34.12 -8.93 -22.62
N LEU A 337 33.90 -9.80 -21.61
CA LEU A 337 34.08 -9.44 -20.21
C LEU A 337 35.54 -9.12 -19.85
N ALA A 338 36.50 -9.87 -20.41
CA ALA A 338 37.92 -9.66 -20.14
C ALA A 338 38.43 -8.31 -20.70
N VAL A 339 37.90 -7.87 -21.85
CA VAL A 339 38.25 -6.56 -22.44
C VAL A 339 37.67 -5.40 -21.61
N GLN A 340 36.48 -5.56 -21.02
CA GLN A 340 35.92 -4.53 -20.11
C GLN A 340 36.71 -4.38 -18.79
N THR A 341 37.35 -5.43 -18.30
CA THR A 341 38.16 -5.36 -17.08
C THR A 341 39.51 -4.66 -17.27
N LEU A 342 40.05 -4.63 -18.49
CA LEU A 342 41.34 -3.98 -18.78
C LEU A 342 41.23 -2.47 -18.99
N ASN A 343 40.03 -1.94 -19.22
CA ASN A 343 39.80 -0.53 -19.55
C ASN A 343 39.29 0.32 -18.38
N ARG A 344 39.36 -0.19 -17.14
CA ARG A 344 39.11 0.61 -15.94
C ARG A 344 40.42 1.23 -15.47
N PRO A 345 40.60 2.55 -15.50
CA PRO A 345 41.75 3.17 -14.87
C PRO A 345 41.65 2.94 -13.35
N SER A 346 42.71 2.36 -12.78
CA SER A 346 42.84 2.17 -11.33
C SER A 346 42.69 3.52 -10.62
N PRO A 347 41.91 3.62 -9.52
CA PRO A 347 41.79 4.86 -8.78
C PRO A 347 43.16 5.23 -8.21
N ALA A 348 43.67 6.39 -8.59
CA ALA A 348 44.88 6.95 -8.01
C ALA A 348 44.67 7.19 -6.51
N VAL A 349 45.48 6.54 -5.69
CA VAL A 349 45.54 6.81 -4.25
C VAL A 349 46.23 8.16 -4.08
N VAL A 350 45.43 9.20 -3.79
CA VAL A 350 45.96 10.50 -3.38
C VAL A 350 46.14 10.47 -1.85
N PRO A 351 47.35 10.70 -1.31
CA PRO A 351 47.51 10.82 0.13
C PRO A 351 46.83 12.10 0.60
N ALA A 352 45.82 11.96 1.47
CA ALA A 352 45.11 13.09 2.04
C ALA A 352 46.03 13.87 2.99
N ALA A 353 46.45 15.06 2.57
CA ALA A 353 47.04 16.04 3.48
C ALA A 353 45.98 16.47 4.51
N ALA A 354 46.32 16.37 5.79
CA ALA A 354 45.45 16.72 6.90
C ALA A 354 45.13 18.23 6.88
N VAL A 355 43.91 18.58 6.48
CA VAL A 355 43.36 19.93 6.65
C VAL A 355 42.71 19.99 8.03
N SER A 356 43.34 20.70 8.97
CA SER A 356 42.74 21.00 10.27
C SER A 356 41.63 22.05 10.09
N LEU A 357 40.38 21.62 10.26
CA LEU A 357 39.23 22.52 10.33
C LEU A 357 39.13 23.17 11.73
N PRO A 358 38.71 24.45 11.83
CA PRO A 358 38.49 25.09 13.11
C PRO A 358 37.30 24.46 13.87
N PRO A 359 37.28 24.49 15.21
CA PRO A 359 36.22 23.86 15.99
C PRO A 359 34.88 24.60 15.81
N ALA A 360 33.81 23.82 15.66
CA ALA A 360 32.45 24.32 15.49
C ALA A 360 31.97 25.15 16.72
N PRO A 361 31.11 26.16 16.51
CA PRO A 361 30.57 26.97 17.60
C PRO A 361 29.70 26.11 18.54
N ARG A 362 29.93 26.25 19.84
CA ARG A 362 29.15 25.57 20.88
C ARG A 362 27.86 26.32 21.14
N PHE A 363 26.74 25.78 20.67
CA PHE A 363 25.42 26.19 21.12
C PHE A 363 25.10 25.50 22.45
N ASN A 364 25.17 26.22 23.57
CA ASN A 364 24.66 25.74 24.85
C ASN A 364 23.12 25.74 24.83
N ARG A 365 22.52 24.67 24.29
CA ARG A 365 21.16 24.30 24.68
C ARG A 365 21.28 23.53 26.00
N ALA A 366 20.72 24.10 27.07
CA ALA A 366 20.49 23.34 28.30
C ALA A 366 19.72 22.07 27.94
N ALA A 367 20.32 20.91 28.20
CA ALA A 367 19.72 19.62 27.92
C ALA A 367 18.41 19.47 28.71
N PRO A 368 17.29 19.07 28.09
CA PRO A 368 16.09 18.73 28.85
C PRO A 368 16.42 17.53 29.75
N ARG A 369 16.07 17.62 31.03
CA ARG A 369 16.21 16.49 31.97
C ARG A 369 15.37 15.33 31.46
N VAL A 370 16.03 14.21 31.13
CA VAL A 370 15.38 12.95 30.77
C VAL A 370 14.58 12.46 31.97
N ALA A 371 13.25 12.41 31.85
CA ALA A 371 12.40 11.80 32.86
C ALA A 371 12.65 10.29 32.85
N GLN A 372 13.29 9.77 33.91
CA GLN A 372 13.42 8.33 34.12
C GLN A 372 12.03 7.73 34.34
N VAL A 373 11.66 6.72 33.54
CA VAL A 373 10.46 5.92 33.75
C VAL A 373 10.58 5.26 35.13
N ARG A 374 9.55 5.38 35.98
CA ARG A 374 9.51 4.72 37.28
C ARG A 374 9.44 3.20 37.06
N ALA A 375 10.50 2.49 37.42
CA ALA A 375 10.52 1.03 37.49
C ALA A 375 10.04 0.61 38.88
N GLY A 376 8.77 0.27 39.00
CA GLY A 376 8.21 -0.36 40.19
C GLY A 376 7.67 -1.74 39.83
N ASP A 377 7.96 -2.74 40.67
CA ASP A 377 7.69 -4.16 40.42
C ASP A 377 6.26 -4.60 40.81
N SER A 378 5.37 -3.64 41.08
CA SER A 378 3.99 -3.95 41.44
C SER A 378 3.25 -4.64 40.29
N ARG A 379 2.47 -5.68 40.61
CA ARG A 379 1.55 -6.34 39.67
C ARG A 379 0.32 -5.49 39.30
N TYR A 380 0.13 -4.34 39.93
CA TYR A 380 -1.03 -3.49 39.70
C TYR A 380 -0.80 -2.50 38.57
N VAL A 381 -1.82 -2.32 37.74
CA VAL A 381 -1.85 -1.39 36.61
C VAL A 381 -3.06 -0.47 36.74
N VAL A 382 -2.94 0.74 36.20
CA VAL A 382 -4.08 1.67 36.07
C VAL A 382 -4.62 1.54 34.66
N GLN A 383 -5.82 0.99 34.52
CA GLN A 383 -6.51 0.92 33.24
C GLN A 383 -7.16 2.27 32.93
N LEU A 384 -6.84 2.82 31.76
CA LEU A 384 -7.29 4.13 31.28
C LEU A 384 -8.49 4.00 30.32
N GLY A 385 -8.65 2.85 29.67
CA GLY A 385 -9.77 2.64 28.75
C GLY A 385 -9.71 1.32 28.00
N ALA A 386 -10.78 1.00 27.27
CA ALA A 386 -10.88 -0.13 26.36
C ALA A 386 -11.50 0.33 25.04
N PHE A 387 -10.79 0.11 23.94
CA PHE A 387 -11.13 0.68 22.63
C PHE A 387 -11.41 -0.40 21.61
N SER A 388 -12.28 -0.12 20.65
CA SER A 388 -12.68 -1.08 19.63
C SER A 388 -11.60 -1.43 18.61
N ASN A 389 -10.48 -0.72 18.58
CA ASN A 389 -9.32 -0.99 17.71
C ASN A 389 -8.05 -0.34 18.29
N GLU A 390 -6.89 -0.81 17.81
CA GLU A 390 -5.55 -0.37 18.23
C GLU A 390 -5.28 1.12 17.95
N ALA A 391 -5.78 1.67 16.85
CA ALA A 391 -5.58 3.08 16.50
C ALA A 391 -6.32 4.04 17.45
N ASN A 392 -7.52 3.65 17.91
CA ASN A 392 -8.26 4.39 18.93
C ASN A 392 -7.57 4.31 20.30
N ALA A 393 -7.01 3.14 20.63
CA ALA A 393 -6.18 2.96 21.82
C ALA A 393 -4.92 3.85 21.78
N GLU A 394 -4.26 3.95 20.64
CA GLU A 394 -3.09 4.83 20.43
C GLU A 394 -3.44 6.31 20.57
N ARG A 395 -4.50 6.77 19.89
CA ARG A 395 -4.96 8.17 20.01
C ARG A 395 -5.35 8.53 21.44
N ALA A 396 -6.12 7.65 22.09
CA ALA A 396 -6.53 7.86 23.47
C ALA A 396 -5.31 7.92 24.40
N TRP A 397 -4.30 7.07 24.21
CA TRP A 397 -3.08 7.17 24.97
C TRP A 397 -2.38 8.52 24.81
N VAL A 398 -2.15 8.98 23.58
CA VAL A 398 -1.43 10.24 23.33
C VAL A 398 -2.16 11.41 24.00
N GLU A 399 -3.49 11.44 23.90
CA GLU A 399 -4.31 12.45 24.55
C GLU A 399 -4.24 12.36 26.08
N THR A 400 -4.45 11.17 26.65
CA THR A 400 -4.42 10.95 28.11
C THR A 400 -3.03 11.20 28.71
N GLN A 401 -1.97 10.84 27.98
CA GLN A 401 -0.58 11.07 28.39
C GLN A 401 -0.26 12.56 28.50
N GLY A 402 -0.66 13.35 27.49
CA GLY A 402 -0.46 14.80 27.49
C GLY A 402 -1.30 15.52 28.54
N ARG A 403 -2.55 15.09 28.72
CA ARG A 403 -3.49 15.72 29.66
C ARG A 403 -3.17 15.43 31.13
N HIS A 404 -2.74 14.19 31.45
CA HIS A 404 -2.55 13.74 32.83
C HIS A 404 -1.08 13.50 33.21
N GLY A 405 -0.13 13.87 32.35
CA GLY A 405 1.31 13.82 32.67
C GLY A 405 1.84 12.40 32.90
N LEU A 406 1.44 11.45 32.05
CA LEU A 406 1.76 10.02 32.23
C LEU A 406 3.14 9.59 31.72
N THR A 407 3.98 10.56 31.33
CA THR A 407 5.37 10.35 30.86
C THR A 407 6.25 9.47 31.75
N PRO A 408 6.20 9.51 33.09
CA PRO A 408 7.06 8.68 33.93
C PRO A 408 6.55 7.24 34.09
N TYR A 409 5.42 6.86 33.51
CA TYR A 409 4.83 5.53 33.65
C TYR A 409 4.97 4.70 32.36
N ALA A 410 5.08 3.39 32.50
CA ALA A 410 5.23 2.48 31.38
C ALA A 410 3.86 2.19 30.75
N PRO A 411 3.63 2.50 29.46
CA PRO A 411 2.38 2.16 28.79
C PRO A 411 2.29 0.66 28.50
N LEU A 412 1.13 0.06 28.78
CA LEU A 412 0.79 -1.33 28.49
C LEU A 412 -0.51 -1.43 27.68
N THR A 413 -0.60 -2.45 26.82
CA THR A 413 -1.84 -2.80 26.11
C THR A 413 -2.06 -4.31 26.08
N VAL A 414 -3.33 -4.69 26.12
CA VAL A 414 -3.77 -6.07 25.92
C VAL A 414 -5.00 -6.08 25.03
N THR A 415 -5.09 -7.11 24.19
CA THR A 415 -6.29 -7.37 23.40
C THR A 415 -7.12 -8.41 24.12
N ILE A 416 -8.39 -8.11 24.36
CA ILE A 416 -9.34 -9.01 25.02
C ILE A 416 -10.59 -9.20 24.18
N ASP A 417 -11.22 -10.37 24.27
CA ASP A 417 -12.57 -10.58 23.77
C ASP A 417 -13.57 -10.31 24.91
N HIS A 418 -14.57 -9.48 24.64
CA HIS A 418 -15.68 -9.26 25.55
C HIS A 418 -16.99 -9.31 24.78
N GLN A 419 -17.82 -10.31 25.08
CA GLN A 419 -19.13 -10.51 24.44
C GLN A 419 -19.05 -10.60 22.90
N GLY A 420 -18.00 -11.25 22.36
CA GLY A 420 -17.80 -11.41 20.92
C GLY A 420 -17.26 -10.16 20.23
N ARG A 421 -16.80 -9.16 21.00
CA ARG A 421 -16.14 -7.95 20.50
C ARG A 421 -14.71 -7.91 20.99
N THR A 422 -13.78 -7.77 20.05
CA THR A 422 -12.36 -7.57 20.37
C THR A 422 -12.13 -6.13 20.82
N LEU A 423 -11.60 -5.96 22.03
CA LEU A 423 -11.27 -4.67 22.63
C LEU A 423 -9.78 -4.59 22.94
N HIS A 424 -9.19 -3.42 22.73
CA HIS A 424 -7.81 -3.08 23.06
C HIS A 424 -7.81 -2.23 24.32
N ARG A 425 -7.36 -2.81 25.44
CA ARG A 425 -7.23 -2.10 26.71
C ARG A 425 -5.92 -1.32 26.73
N VAL A 426 -5.97 -0.12 27.29
CA VAL A 426 -4.80 0.74 27.54
C VAL A 426 -4.63 0.89 29.04
N ALA A 427 -3.43 0.63 29.53
CA ALA A 427 -3.09 0.74 30.93
C ALA A 427 -1.69 1.33 31.11
N VAL A 428 -1.37 1.76 32.33
CA VAL A 428 -0.01 2.13 32.73
C VAL A 428 0.49 1.27 33.87
N ALA A 429 1.79 1.02 33.89
CA ALA A 429 2.53 0.29 34.91
C ALA A 429 3.75 1.08 35.40
N GLY A 430 4.52 0.49 36.33
CA GLY A 430 5.67 1.14 36.96
C GLY A 430 5.38 1.71 38.36
N PHE A 431 4.40 1.13 39.08
CA PHE A 431 4.06 1.49 40.45
C PHE A 431 4.87 0.68 41.45
N ALA A 432 5.21 1.24 42.61
CA ALA A 432 5.86 0.48 43.67
C ALA A 432 4.84 -0.28 44.54
N SER A 433 3.58 0.18 44.60
CA SER A 433 2.49 -0.47 45.33
C SER A 433 1.12 -0.25 44.69
N GLU A 434 0.11 -1.03 45.11
CA GLU A 434 -1.30 -0.80 44.74
C GLU A 434 -1.78 0.60 45.16
N ALA A 435 -1.32 1.09 46.33
CA ALA A 435 -1.66 2.40 46.83
C ALA A 435 -1.17 3.52 45.87
N ASP A 436 -0.02 3.34 45.22
CA ASP A 436 0.50 4.30 44.25
C ASP A 436 -0.35 4.34 42.98
N ALA A 437 -0.79 3.17 42.50
CA ALA A 437 -1.70 3.05 41.37
C ALA A 437 -3.05 3.72 41.67
N ARG A 438 -3.58 3.52 42.89
CA ARG A 438 -4.83 4.17 43.34
C ARG A 438 -4.68 5.68 43.44
N ARG A 439 -3.53 6.20 43.93
CA ARG A 439 -3.26 7.64 43.96
C ARG A 439 -3.20 8.25 42.56
N LEU A 440 -2.54 7.60 41.60
CA LEU A 440 -2.52 8.09 40.22
C LEU A 440 -3.95 8.10 39.64
N CYS A 441 -4.69 6.99 39.79
CA CYS A 441 -6.05 6.94 39.26
C CYS A 441 -6.95 8.02 39.90
N GLY A 442 -6.83 8.26 41.22
CA GLY A 442 -7.52 9.36 41.88
C GLY A 442 -7.17 10.74 41.30
N SER A 443 -5.91 10.99 40.94
CA SER A 443 -5.52 12.25 40.28
C SER A 443 -6.08 12.41 38.86
N ILE A 444 -6.22 11.31 38.12
CA ILE A 444 -6.83 11.31 36.78
C ILE A 444 -8.33 11.61 36.90
N GLN A 445 -9.01 10.96 37.85
CA GLN A 445 -10.43 11.18 38.13
C GLN A 445 -10.72 12.61 38.58
N ALA A 446 -9.88 13.19 39.43
CA ALA A 446 -10.00 14.59 39.86
C ALA A 446 -9.85 15.60 38.71
N GLN A 447 -9.18 15.21 37.63
CA GLN A 447 -9.02 16.00 36.40
C GLN A 447 -10.08 15.66 35.33
N GLY A 448 -11.13 14.90 35.71
CA GLY A 448 -12.23 14.52 34.83
C GLY A 448 -11.94 13.34 33.88
N GLY A 449 -10.88 12.57 34.13
CA GLY A 449 -10.57 11.35 33.37
C GLY A 449 -11.18 10.09 33.99
N GLU A 450 -11.38 9.05 33.18
CA GLU A 450 -11.84 7.75 33.66
C GLU A 450 -10.67 6.77 33.84
N CYS A 451 -10.63 6.07 34.97
CA CYS A 451 -9.67 5.00 35.21
C CYS A 451 -10.14 4.06 36.32
N PHE A 452 -9.52 2.88 36.38
CA PHE A 452 -9.60 2.00 37.54
C PHE A 452 -8.32 1.18 37.71
N VAL A 453 -8.05 0.70 38.92
CA VAL A 453 -6.88 -0.12 39.24
C VAL A 453 -7.23 -1.61 39.14
N ARG A 454 -6.37 -2.39 38.51
CA ARG A 454 -6.48 -3.85 38.44
C ARG A 454 -5.11 -4.53 38.46
N GLU A 455 -5.08 -5.84 38.61
CA GLU A 455 -3.86 -6.61 38.40
C GLU A 455 -3.52 -6.74 36.90
N ASN A 456 -2.23 -6.86 36.60
CA ASN A 456 -1.70 -7.07 35.26
C ASN A 456 -2.14 -8.47 34.76
N ALA A 457 -2.91 -8.48 33.68
CA ALA A 457 -3.53 -9.70 33.12
C ALA A 457 -2.77 -10.21 31.89
N GLY A 458 -1.44 -10.14 31.91
CA GLY A 458 -0.59 -10.43 30.75
C GLY A 458 -0.53 -9.26 29.75
N ASP A 459 -0.66 -8.03 30.24
CA ASP A 459 -0.56 -6.81 29.44
C ASP A 459 0.88 -6.65 28.94
N ALA A 460 1.04 -6.45 27.62
CA ALA A 460 2.35 -6.30 27.00
C ALA A 460 2.69 -4.81 26.81
N ALA A 461 3.99 -4.49 26.81
CA ALA A 461 4.46 -3.15 26.44
C ALA A 461 3.92 -2.78 25.05
N ILE A 462 3.41 -1.56 24.93
CA ILE A 462 2.72 -1.10 23.73
C ILE A 462 3.67 -1.07 22.52
N ARG A 463 3.30 -1.77 21.43
CA ARG A 463 4.11 -1.87 20.20
C ARG A 463 4.31 -0.55 19.46
N TRP A 464 3.35 0.38 19.53
CA TRP A 464 3.50 1.73 18.95
C TRP A 464 4.21 2.71 19.90
N ALA A 465 4.17 2.50 21.22
CA ALA A 465 4.91 3.34 22.18
C ALA A 465 6.44 3.21 22.02
N ALA A 466 6.94 2.10 21.47
CA ALA A 466 8.35 1.97 21.08
C ALA A 466 8.81 3.02 20.05
N ARG A 467 7.89 3.57 19.23
CA ARG A 467 8.21 4.65 18.28
C ARG A 467 8.46 5.98 19.02
N TYR A 468 7.60 6.29 19.99
CA TYR A 468 7.68 7.51 20.81
C TYR A 468 8.73 7.42 21.94
N ALA A 469 9.04 6.22 22.42
CA ALA A 469 10.18 5.98 23.31
C ALA A 469 11.53 6.15 22.58
N SER A 470 11.55 5.94 21.25
CA SER A 470 12.78 6.01 20.46
C SER A 470 13.19 7.41 20.02
N GLU A 471 12.28 8.39 20.00
CA GLU A 471 12.65 9.80 19.72
C GLU A 471 13.39 10.45 20.87
N THR A 472 13.23 9.94 22.09
CA THR A 472 13.98 10.41 23.27
C THR A 472 15.33 9.74 23.43
N THR A 473 15.60 8.65 22.70
CA THR A 473 16.86 7.89 22.78
C THR A 473 17.74 7.99 21.53
N ARG A 474 17.28 8.67 20.46
CA ARG A 474 18.08 8.82 19.23
C ARG A 474 18.94 10.09 19.13
N ASN A 475 18.91 10.94 20.15
CA ASN A 475 19.87 12.04 20.35
C ASN A 475 20.55 11.89 21.73
N ALA A 476 21.06 10.68 22.01
CA ALA A 476 21.98 10.41 23.11
C ALA A 476 23.42 10.37 22.59
#